data_AF-A0A2M7KPU7-F1
#
_entry.id   AF-A0A2M7KPU7-F1
#
_cell.length_a   1.000
_cell.length_b   1.000
_cell.length_c   1.000
_cell.angle_alpha   90.00
_cell.angle_beta   90.00
_cell.angle_gamma   90.00
#
_symmetry.space_group_name_H-M   'P 1'
#
loop_
_entity.id
_entity.type
_entity.pdbx_description
1 polymer ?
#
loop_
_entity_poly.entity_id
_entity_poly.type
_entity_poly.pdbx_seq_one_letter_code
_entity_poly.pdbx_strand_id
1 'polypeptide(L)'
;MKAIADSRAFWGWMAVAGLVLPFVLASVPAGAQEDSMTTRAHRTDWMAEGSFGLMVHYLVSPPGESHAERAPALNGIVNGFDVDGFVEQLASTGADWLIFTLGQNTGYYNSPNKWLDARLPGHTPDRDLVLEIAVRLHALGKRFIAYLPAETAAQRQAIHEVFAWNPRDQHEFQRRYREFLRAYSLKFGRLCDGWWFDGCYEWDVFHNSLYEWPEWIAAAKAGNPDALVAFNDGSFCINKVKPVTPLEDYHAGEVHLLVGGKIQLGHDANSPLYLPDARFIDGVQWHALVPVDSTFEGGEPHHYADEELLGFLKACKSVGGAVTLNLPVSMGGVIPEESVEQMRRLGQALQ
;
A
#
# COMPACT_ATOMS: atom_id res chain seq x y z
N MET A 1 -31.85 -2.69 -40.08
CA MET A 1 -32.55 -3.37 -41.19
C MET A 1 -32.54 -4.88 -40.92
N LYS A 2 -33.72 -5.51 -41.03
CA LYS A 2 -34.03 -6.93 -40.77
C LYS A 2 -33.37 -7.91 -41.74
N ALA A 3 -33.08 -9.13 -41.27
CA ALA A 3 -33.51 -10.46 -41.78
C ALA A 3 -32.60 -11.54 -41.12
N ILE A 4 -33.03 -12.47 -40.25
CA ILE A 4 -34.00 -13.59 -40.33
C ILE A 4 -33.63 -14.68 -41.35
N ALA A 5 -33.37 -15.90 -40.84
CA ALA A 5 -33.78 -17.26 -41.28
C ALA A 5 -32.63 -18.23 -40.94
N ASP A 6 -32.67 -19.09 -39.92
CA ASP A 6 -33.60 -20.16 -39.54
C ASP A 6 -33.86 -21.21 -40.64
N SER A 7 -33.35 -22.43 -40.45
CA SER A 7 -33.91 -23.65 -41.06
C SER A 7 -33.60 -24.87 -40.18
N ARG A 8 -34.68 -25.53 -39.75
CA ARG A 8 -34.73 -26.82 -39.03
C ARG A 8 -35.00 -27.96 -40.03
N ALA A 9 -34.83 -29.18 -39.51
CA ALA A 9 -35.46 -30.47 -39.89
C ALA A 9 -34.85 -31.24 -41.08
N PHE A 10 -34.77 -32.60 -41.14
CA PHE A 10 -35.63 -33.66 -40.59
C PHE A 10 -34.95 -35.08 -40.70
N TRP A 11 -35.07 -35.92 -39.64
CA TRP A 11 -35.38 -37.39 -39.53
C TRP A 11 -34.43 -38.56 -39.87
N GLY A 12 -34.41 -39.58 -38.96
CA GLY A 12 -34.42 -41.01 -39.36
C GLY A 12 -33.71 -42.08 -38.49
N TRP A 13 -34.33 -42.52 -37.39
CA TRP A 13 -34.42 -43.88 -36.78
C TRP A 13 -33.31 -44.96 -36.94
N MET A 14 -32.88 -45.56 -35.81
CA MET A 14 -32.86 -47.02 -35.59
C MET A 14 -32.88 -47.37 -34.08
N ALA A 15 -33.72 -48.34 -33.73
CA ALA A 15 -33.91 -48.89 -32.38
C ALA A 15 -33.10 -50.19 -32.20
N VAL A 16 -32.57 -50.42 -30.98
CA VAL A 16 -32.22 -51.77 -30.49
C VAL A 16 -32.62 -51.89 -29.01
N ALA A 17 -33.16 -53.05 -28.68
CA ALA A 17 -33.94 -53.38 -27.49
C ALA A 17 -33.11 -53.69 -26.22
N GLY A 18 -33.72 -53.36 -25.06
CA GLY A 18 -33.97 -54.30 -23.96
C GLY A 18 -32.86 -54.59 -22.93
N LEU A 19 -33.02 -54.08 -21.71
CA LEU A 19 -33.22 -54.89 -20.49
C LEU A 19 -33.67 -53.98 -19.33
N VAL A 20 -34.75 -54.34 -18.65
CA VAL A 20 -35.31 -53.63 -17.49
C VAL A 20 -34.82 -54.31 -16.21
N LEU A 21 -34.22 -53.53 -15.30
CA LEU A 21 -34.00 -53.90 -13.90
C LEU A 21 -34.69 -52.87 -13.00
N PRO A 22 -35.43 -53.27 -11.95
CA PRO A 22 -36.11 -52.31 -11.08
C PRO A 22 -35.11 -51.77 -10.05
N PHE A 23 -34.76 -50.49 -10.15
CA PHE A 23 -34.15 -49.77 -9.03
C PHE A 23 -35.25 -49.21 -8.13
N VAL A 24 -35.26 -49.68 -6.88
CA VAL A 24 -36.06 -49.13 -5.79
C VAL A 24 -35.56 -47.72 -5.51
N LEU A 25 -36.42 -46.73 -5.71
CA LEU A 25 -36.19 -45.34 -5.28
C LEU A 25 -36.33 -45.27 -3.76
N ALA A 26 -35.19 -45.22 -3.05
CA ALA A 26 -35.16 -44.73 -1.68
C ALA A 26 -35.14 -43.20 -1.73
N SER A 27 -36.26 -42.57 -1.38
CA SER A 27 -36.35 -41.13 -1.16
C SER A 27 -35.54 -40.75 0.07
N VAL A 28 -34.38 -40.15 -0.13
CA VAL A 28 -33.62 -39.46 0.94
C VAL A 28 -34.33 -38.13 1.20
N PRO A 29 -34.70 -37.79 2.44
CA PRO A 29 -35.24 -36.47 2.72
C PRO A 29 -34.13 -35.45 2.50
N ALA A 30 -34.42 -34.41 1.73
CA ALA A 30 -33.56 -33.24 1.60
C ALA A 30 -33.44 -32.58 2.97
N GLY A 31 -32.39 -32.94 3.72
CA GLY A 31 -31.92 -32.15 4.84
C GLY A 31 -31.44 -30.83 4.28
N ALA A 32 -32.14 -29.75 4.62
CA ALA A 32 -31.63 -28.41 4.48
C ALA A 32 -30.32 -28.36 5.29
N GLN A 33 -29.21 -28.40 4.58
CA GLN A 33 -27.91 -28.11 5.13
C GLN A 33 -27.90 -26.60 5.31
N GLU A 34 -28.21 -26.15 6.53
CA GLU A 34 -27.87 -24.80 6.98
C GLU A 34 -26.35 -24.68 6.81
N ASP A 35 -25.94 -24.06 5.70
CA ASP A 35 -24.59 -23.54 5.54
C ASP A 35 -24.39 -22.55 6.69
N SER A 36 -23.72 -23.02 7.75
CA SER A 36 -23.18 -22.12 8.75
C SER A 36 -22.16 -21.24 8.03
N MET A 37 -22.58 -20.03 7.67
CA MET A 37 -21.68 -18.97 7.22
C MET A 37 -20.75 -18.61 8.38
N THR A 38 -19.70 -19.41 8.58
CA THR A 38 -18.46 -18.87 9.12
C THR A 38 -17.96 -17.90 8.06
N THR A 39 -18.22 -16.61 8.24
CA THR A 39 -17.58 -15.55 7.45
C THR A 39 -16.08 -15.82 7.48
N ARG A 40 -15.52 -16.27 6.36
CA ARG A 40 -14.08 -16.49 6.26
C ARG A 40 -13.40 -15.15 6.53
N ALA A 41 -12.47 -15.12 7.48
CA ALA A 41 -11.72 -13.92 7.80
C ALA A 41 -11.13 -13.32 6.51
N HIS A 42 -11.39 -12.03 6.27
CA HIS A 42 -10.80 -11.29 5.16
C HIS A 42 -9.37 -10.91 5.56
N ARG A 43 -8.43 -10.97 4.63
CA ARG A 43 -7.02 -10.68 4.94
C ARG A 43 -6.76 -9.25 5.43
N THR A 44 -7.66 -8.32 5.13
CA THR A 44 -7.60 -6.93 5.61
C THR A 44 -8.33 -6.72 6.94
N ASP A 45 -8.82 -7.77 7.60
CA ASP A 45 -9.54 -7.64 8.88
C ASP A 45 -8.69 -6.91 9.92
N TRP A 46 -7.40 -7.23 10.03
CA TRP A 46 -6.51 -6.54 10.96
C TRP A 46 -6.41 -5.03 10.73
N MET A 47 -6.55 -4.58 9.48
CA MET A 47 -6.48 -3.16 9.12
C MET A 47 -7.80 -2.45 9.40
N ALA A 48 -8.93 -3.14 9.20
CA ALA A 48 -10.26 -2.60 9.51
C ALA A 48 -10.56 -2.57 11.02
N GLU A 49 -10.07 -3.56 11.77
CA GLU A 49 -10.24 -3.67 13.22
C GLU A 49 -9.32 -2.73 14.00
N GLY A 50 -8.19 -2.37 13.41
CA GLY A 50 -7.24 -1.44 14.01
C GLY A 50 -7.81 -0.04 14.22
N SER A 51 -7.12 0.73 15.06
CA SER A 51 -7.44 2.11 15.42
C SER A 51 -7.09 3.05 14.29
N PHE A 52 -5.80 3.13 13.97
CA PHE A 52 -5.22 3.91 12.89
C PHE A 52 -3.75 3.49 12.72
N GLY A 53 -3.14 3.87 11.60
CA GLY A 53 -1.72 3.76 11.40
C GLY A 53 -1.01 5.10 11.37
N LEU A 54 0.30 5.06 11.47
CA LEU A 54 1.17 6.19 11.18
C LEU A 54 1.94 5.95 9.90
N MET A 55 2.29 7.04 9.23
CA MET A 55 3.30 7.07 8.19
C MET A 55 4.33 8.14 8.51
N VAL A 56 5.57 7.90 8.12
CA VAL A 56 6.57 8.98 8.01
C VAL A 56 7.31 8.87 6.68
N HIS A 57 7.57 10.01 6.07
CA HIS A 57 8.45 10.13 4.92
C HIS A 57 9.89 10.40 5.36
N TYR A 58 10.65 9.33 5.62
CA TYR A 58 12.07 9.43 5.93
C TYR A 58 12.90 9.36 4.64
N LEU A 59 13.08 10.51 3.98
CA LEU A 59 13.66 10.61 2.65
C LEU A 59 15.11 11.12 2.70
N VAL A 60 16.06 10.20 2.57
CA VAL A 60 17.49 10.53 2.63
C VAL A 60 18.00 11.11 1.31
N SER A 61 18.77 12.20 1.41
CA SER A 61 19.51 12.78 0.29
C SER A 61 20.94 13.09 0.73
N PRO A 62 21.86 12.09 0.66
CA PRO A 62 23.23 12.27 1.11
C PRO A 62 23.93 13.41 0.34
N PRO A 63 24.63 14.33 1.03
CA PRO A 63 25.41 15.38 0.39
C PRO A 63 26.65 14.80 -0.33
N GLY A 64 27.23 15.59 -1.23
CA GLY A 64 28.43 15.25 -1.98
C GLY A 64 28.25 15.35 -3.49
N GLU A 65 29.34 15.56 -4.20
CA GLU A 65 29.36 15.66 -5.66
C GLU A 65 29.66 14.30 -6.30
N SER A 66 30.47 13.48 -5.62
CA SER A 66 30.89 12.15 -6.09
C SER A 66 30.23 11.00 -5.33
N HIS A 67 30.29 9.81 -5.92
CA HIS A 67 29.86 8.57 -5.27
C HIS A 67 30.65 8.28 -3.97
N ALA A 68 31.97 8.51 -4.00
CA ALA A 68 32.86 8.28 -2.86
C ALA A 68 32.52 9.16 -1.65
N GLU A 69 31.88 10.32 -1.86
CA GLU A 69 31.41 11.20 -0.79
C GLU A 69 30.00 10.82 -0.30
N ARG A 70 29.09 10.49 -1.23
CA ARG A 70 27.68 10.22 -0.91
C ARG A 70 27.48 8.93 -0.13
N ALA A 71 28.22 7.87 -0.44
CA ALA A 71 28.08 6.58 0.25
C ALA A 71 28.39 6.68 1.76
N PRO A 72 29.53 7.25 2.20
CA PRO A 72 29.78 7.49 3.62
C PRO A 72 28.75 8.45 4.25
N ALA A 73 28.32 9.49 3.52
CA ALA A 73 27.33 10.43 4.04
C ALA A 73 25.95 9.78 4.25
N LEU A 74 25.53 8.89 3.36
CA LEU A 74 24.32 8.07 3.51
C LEU A 74 24.38 7.23 4.78
N ASN A 75 25.49 6.52 4.97
CA ASN A 75 25.72 5.74 6.18
C ASN A 75 25.68 6.62 7.44
N GLY A 76 26.27 7.82 7.40
CA GLY A 76 26.19 8.77 8.51
C GLY A 76 24.76 9.16 8.88
N ILE A 77 23.92 9.44 7.88
CA ILE A 77 22.50 9.78 8.08
C ILE A 77 21.74 8.60 8.70
N VAL A 78 21.82 7.42 8.08
CA VAL A 78 21.05 6.24 8.53
C VAL A 78 21.53 5.73 9.88
N ASN A 79 22.83 5.81 10.19
CA ASN A 79 23.38 5.45 11.50
C ASN A 79 22.95 6.43 12.60
N GLY A 80 22.62 7.68 12.24
CA GLY A 80 22.14 8.69 13.17
C GLY A 80 20.67 8.55 13.59
N PHE A 81 19.91 7.65 12.97
CA PHE A 81 18.50 7.44 13.31
C PHE A 81 18.36 6.70 14.65
N ASP A 82 17.66 7.31 15.61
CA ASP A 82 17.32 6.70 16.88
C ASP A 82 16.08 5.80 16.74
N VAL A 83 16.31 4.51 16.53
CA VAL A 83 15.24 3.52 16.33
C VAL A 83 14.45 3.31 17.61
N ASP A 84 15.10 3.30 18.77
CA ASP A 84 14.42 2.96 20.02
C ASP A 84 13.51 4.13 20.45
N GLY A 85 14.00 5.37 20.36
CA GLY A 85 13.18 6.56 20.58
C GLY A 85 12.01 6.68 19.58
N PHE A 86 12.25 6.43 18.30
CA PHE A 86 11.18 6.45 17.28
C PHE A 86 10.09 5.41 17.54
N VAL A 87 10.48 4.17 17.88
CA VAL A 87 9.52 3.11 18.19
C VAL A 87 8.76 3.40 19.49
N GLU A 88 9.40 4.00 20.49
CA GLU A 88 8.74 4.44 21.71
C GLU A 88 7.69 5.53 21.42
N GLN A 89 8.03 6.54 20.62
CA GLN A 89 7.08 7.56 20.16
C GLN A 89 5.88 6.91 19.47
N LEU A 90 6.11 6.00 18.52
CA LEU A 90 5.03 5.30 17.83
C LEU A 90 4.16 4.49 18.80
N ALA A 91 4.78 3.75 19.72
CA ALA A 91 4.06 2.94 20.69
C ALA A 91 3.15 3.77 21.60
N SER A 92 3.60 4.96 22.01
CA SER A 92 2.84 5.84 22.90
C SER A 92 1.55 6.39 22.26
N THR A 93 1.50 6.49 20.93
CA THR A 93 0.32 6.99 20.21
C THR A 93 -0.87 6.03 20.20
N GLY A 94 -0.63 4.73 20.40
CA GLY A 94 -1.65 3.70 20.19
C GLY A 94 -1.87 3.27 18.73
N ALA A 95 -1.05 3.75 17.78
CA ALA A 95 -1.12 3.31 16.39
C ALA A 95 -0.81 1.81 16.23
N ASP A 96 -1.54 1.15 15.34
CA ASP A 96 -1.49 -0.31 15.14
C ASP A 96 -0.52 -0.74 14.03
N TRP A 97 -0.21 0.18 13.10
CA TRP A 97 0.76 -0.06 12.03
C TRP A 97 1.59 1.17 11.69
N LEU A 98 2.72 0.92 11.04
CA LEU A 98 3.59 1.95 10.45
C LEU A 98 3.74 1.71 8.95
N ILE A 99 3.56 2.76 8.15
CA ILE A 99 4.11 2.86 6.79
C ILE A 99 5.47 3.58 6.89
N PHE A 100 6.55 2.95 6.45
CA PHE A 100 7.88 3.57 6.44
C PHE A 100 8.52 3.50 5.06
N THR A 101 9.16 4.60 4.65
CA THR A 101 9.80 4.73 3.35
C THR A 101 11.07 3.89 3.25
N LEU A 102 11.12 2.96 2.30
CA LEU A 102 12.39 2.32 1.91
C LEU A 102 13.26 3.29 1.12
N GLY A 103 12.66 4.15 0.30
CA GLY A 103 13.32 5.18 -0.50
C GLY A 103 12.31 5.82 -1.46
N GLN A 104 12.71 6.90 -2.14
CA GLN A 104 11.87 7.59 -3.13
C GLN A 104 12.74 8.30 -4.19
N ASN A 105 12.43 9.56 -4.52
CA ASN A 105 12.94 10.28 -5.69
C ASN A 105 14.43 10.59 -5.64
N THR A 106 15.08 10.50 -4.48
CA THR A 106 16.53 10.71 -4.36
C THR A 106 17.32 9.55 -4.96
N GLY A 107 16.71 8.35 -5.11
CA GLY A 107 17.42 7.14 -5.53
C GLY A 107 18.37 6.60 -4.46
N TYR A 108 18.21 7.03 -3.20
CA TYR A 108 18.87 6.48 -2.02
C TYR A 108 17.82 5.83 -1.13
N TYR A 109 18.22 4.73 -0.48
CA TYR A 109 17.31 3.90 0.31
C TYR A 109 17.77 3.81 1.77
N ASN A 110 16.86 3.43 2.66
CA ASN A 110 17.07 3.34 4.11
C ASN A 110 17.41 1.92 4.58
N SER A 111 17.64 1.00 3.64
CA SER A 111 17.78 -0.41 3.92
C SER A 111 18.62 -1.08 2.83
N PRO A 112 19.54 -2.00 3.15
CA PRO A 112 20.34 -2.73 2.16
C PRO A 112 19.47 -3.52 1.19
N ASN A 113 19.87 -3.60 -0.08
CA ASN A 113 19.18 -4.42 -1.08
C ASN A 113 20.18 -5.16 -1.97
N LYS A 114 20.30 -6.47 -1.75
CA LYS A 114 21.25 -7.33 -2.48
C LYS A 114 21.20 -7.20 -4.01
N TRP A 115 20.03 -6.92 -4.60
CA TRP A 115 19.91 -6.79 -6.06
C TRP A 115 20.52 -5.48 -6.54
N LEU A 116 20.24 -4.39 -5.82
CA LEU A 116 20.76 -3.06 -6.12
C LEU A 116 22.24 -2.98 -5.78
N ASP A 117 22.65 -3.49 -4.61
CA ASP A 117 24.03 -3.39 -4.11
C ASP A 117 25.03 -4.11 -5.02
N ALA A 118 24.59 -5.20 -5.66
CA ALA A 118 25.38 -5.93 -6.64
C ALA A 118 25.55 -5.19 -7.98
N ARG A 119 24.72 -4.18 -8.27
CA ARG A 119 24.67 -3.46 -9.55
C ARG A 119 25.10 -2.00 -9.43
N LEU A 120 24.79 -1.38 -8.30
CA LEU A 120 25.00 0.03 -8.00
C LEU A 120 25.27 0.20 -6.49
N PRO A 121 26.45 -0.24 -6.01
CA PRO A 121 26.80 -0.12 -4.60
C PRO A 121 26.78 1.34 -4.13
N GLY A 122 26.54 1.57 -2.85
CA GLY A 122 26.56 2.91 -2.24
C GLY A 122 25.26 3.71 -2.38
N HIS A 123 24.19 3.11 -2.89
CA HIS A 123 22.84 3.67 -2.90
C HIS A 123 21.95 3.18 -1.76
N THR A 124 22.42 2.21 -0.99
CA THR A 124 21.85 1.77 0.29
C THR A 124 22.89 1.91 1.40
N PRO A 125 22.47 2.04 2.66
CA PRO A 125 23.35 2.01 3.82
C PRO A 125 23.86 0.60 4.10
N ASP A 126 24.86 0.49 4.98
CA ASP A 126 25.31 -0.77 5.60
C ASP A 126 24.35 -1.20 6.72
N ARG A 127 23.80 -0.25 7.48
CA ARG A 127 22.81 -0.48 8.54
C ARG A 127 21.44 -0.78 7.93
N ASP A 128 20.79 -1.85 8.39
CA ASP A 128 19.43 -2.17 7.99
C ASP A 128 18.39 -1.51 8.90
N LEU A 129 18.26 -0.19 8.78
CA LEU A 129 17.34 0.62 9.60
C LEU A 129 15.90 0.12 9.50
N VAL A 130 15.41 -0.19 8.29
CA VAL A 130 14.02 -0.61 8.11
C VAL A 130 13.75 -2.00 8.69
N LEU A 131 14.70 -2.94 8.60
CA LEU A 131 14.57 -4.23 9.28
C LEU A 131 14.58 -4.07 10.80
N GLU A 132 15.45 -3.20 11.33
CA GLU A 132 15.50 -2.89 12.76
C GLU A 132 14.16 -2.37 13.29
N ILE A 133 13.52 -1.45 12.56
CA ILE A 133 12.18 -0.92 12.87
C ILE A 133 11.14 -2.06 12.80
N ALA A 134 11.10 -2.81 11.70
CA ALA A 134 10.12 -3.88 11.50
C ALA A 134 10.17 -4.94 12.60
N VAL A 135 11.38 -5.37 13.02
CA VAL A 135 11.57 -6.31 14.14
C VAL A 135 10.96 -5.77 15.44
N ARG A 136 11.18 -4.49 15.76
CA ARG A 136 10.71 -3.88 17.00
C ARG A 136 9.20 -3.64 16.98
N LEU A 137 8.63 -3.26 15.85
CA LEU A 137 7.18 -3.16 15.68
C LEU A 137 6.50 -4.51 15.89
N HIS A 138 7.00 -5.57 15.27
CA HIS A 138 6.45 -6.91 15.45
C HIS A 138 6.59 -7.41 16.90
N ALA A 139 7.68 -7.08 17.59
CA ALA A 139 7.84 -7.40 19.01
C ALA A 139 6.78 -6.71 19.90
N LEU A 140 6.26 -5.56 19.46
CA LEU A 140 5.15 -4.84 20.10
C LEU A 140 3.77 -5.29 19.61
N GLY A 141 3.68 -6.29 18.73
CA GLY A 141 2.42 -6.74 18.12
C GLY A 141 1.86 -5.77 17.07
N LYS A 142 2.67 -4.81 16.61
CA LYS A 142 2.31 -3.82 15.59
C LYS A 142 2.71 -4.31 14.19
N ARG A 143 2.06 -3.74 13.17
CA ARG A 143 2.28 -4.13 11.77
C ARG A 143 3.23 -3.18 11.06
N PHE A 144 3.96 -3.70 10.08
CA PHE A 144 4.85 -2.91 9.22
C PHE A 144 4.41 -2.96 7.75
N ILE A 145 4.30 -1.78 7.13
CA ILE A 145 4.04 -1.60 5.71
C ILE A 145 5.23 -0.87 5.07
N ALA A 146 5.81 -1.44 4.03
CA ALA A 146 6.91 -0.83 3.30
C ALA A 146 6.40 0.10 2.19
N TYR A 147 6.86 1.34 2.18
CA TYR A 147 6.62 2.28 1.09
C TYR A 147 7.77 2.24 0.07
N LEU A 148 7.41 2.21 -1.22
CA LEU A 148 8.31 2.42 -2.36
C LEU A 148 7.55 3.11 -3.50
N PRO A 149 8.17 3.98 -4.31
CA PRO A 149 7.61 4.29 -5.61
C PRO A 149 7.63 3.05 -6.52
N ALA A 150 6.67 2.91 -7.41
CA ALA A 150 6.68 1.95 -8.50
C ALA A 150 7.29 2.52 -9.79
N GLU A 151 7.88 3.71 -9.70
CA GLU A 151 8.54 4.43 -10.77
C GLU A 151 9.89 4.99 -10.32
N THR A 152 10.68 5.49 -11.27
CA THR A 152 12.02 6.05 -11.02
C THR A 152 12.31 7.32 -11.81
N ALA A 153 11.33 7.94 -12.45
CA ALA A 153 11.47 9.08 -13.35
C ALA A 153 12.21 10.27 -12.71
N ALA A 154 11.93 10.57 -11.44
CA ALA A 154 12.57 11.68 -10.72
C ALA A 154 14.00 11.39 -10.22
N GLN A 155 14.50 10.17 -10.43
CA GLN A 155 15.79 9.73 -9.88
C GLN A 155 16.98 10.06 -10.80
N ARG A 156 18.18 9.90 -10.23
CA ARG A 156 19.45 10.17 -10.93
C ARG A 156 19.69 9.19 -12.07
N GLN A 157 20.44 9.62 -13.08
CA GLN A 157 20.80 8.83 -14.27
C GLN A 157 21.32 7.42 -13.96
N ALA A 158 22.18 7.25 -12.95
CA ALA A 158 22.71 5.94 -12.57
C ALA A 158 21.61 4.96 -12.14
N ILE A 159 20.54 5.47 -11.53
CA ILE A 159 19.39 4.65 -11.14
C ILE A 159 18.56 4.29 -12.37
N HIS A 160 18.35 5.23 -13.29
CA HIS A 160 17.70 4.94 -14.58
C HIS A 160 18.43 3.83 -15.33
N GLU A 161 19.77 3.88 -15.40
CA GLU A 161 20.58 2.88 -16.09
C GLU A 161 20.47 1.49 -15.46
N VAL A 162 20.54 1.42 -14.12
CA VAL A 162 20.46 0.15 -13.39
C VAL A 162 19.10 -0.51 -13.52
N PHE A 163 18.03 0.28 -13.41
CA PHE A 163 16.69 -0.23 -13.64
C PHE A 163 16.29 -0.30 -15.11
N ALA A 164 17.12 0.18 -16.04
CA ALA A 164 16.76 0.34 -17.45
C ALA A 164 15.46 1.15 -17.64
N TRP A 165 15.31 2.22 -16.86
CA TRP A 165 14.21 3.16 -17.01
C TRP A 165 14.34 3.89 -18.34
N ASN A 166 13.29 3.81 -19.14
CA ASN A 166 13.19 4.49 -20.42
C ASN A 166 11.75 5.01 -20.58
N PRO A 167 11.56 6.33 -20.77
CA PRO A 167 10.23 6.93 -20.84
C PRO A 167 9.43 6.48 -22.07
N ARG A 168 10.06 5.83 -23.07
CA ARG A 168 9.37 5.30 -24.27
C ARG A 168 9.02 3.81 -24.18
N ASP A 169 9.71 3.06 -23.33
CA ASP A 169 9.53 1.62 -23.16
C ASP A 169 9.98 1.23 -21.76
N GLN A 170 9.01 0.88 -20.91
CA GLN A 170 9.27 0.49 -19.53
C GLN A 170 9.23 -1.03 -19.31
N HIS A 171 9.17 -1.88 -20.34
CA HIS A 171 9.08 -3.33 -20.13
C HIS A 171 10.26 -3.90 -19.33
N GLU A 172 11.48 -3.52 -19.69
CA GLU A 172 12.69 -3.95 -18.97
C GLU A 172 12.75 -3.34 -17.57
N PHE A 173 12.32 -2.08 -17.43
CA PHE A 173 12.16 -1.42 -16.14
C PHE A 173 11.26 -2.21 -15.20
N GLN A 174 10.05 -2.53 -15.65
CA GLN A 174 9.07 -3.29 -14.89
C GLN A 174 9.64 -4.65 -14.45
N ARG A 175 10.40 -5.34 -15.31
CA ARG A 175 11.08 -6.60 -14.97
C ARG A 175 12.13 -6.41 -13.87
N ARG A 176 13.07 -5.48 -14.05
CA ARG A 176 14.18 -5.24 -13.10
C ARG A 176 13.68 -4.70 -11.76
N TYR A 177 12.69 -3.82 -11.79
CA TYR A 177 12.11 -3.26 -10.58
C TYR A 177 11.41 -4.35 -9.75
N ARG A 178 10.72 -5.31 -10.38
CA ARG A 178 10.16 -6.47 -9.67
C ARG A 178 11.23 -7.39 -9.07
N GLU A 179 12.40 -7.54 -9.68
CA GLU A 179 13.51 -8.29 -9.09
C GLU A 179 14.06 -7.58 -7.83
N PHE A 180 14.19 -6.26 -7.89
CA PHE A 180 14.57 -5.40 -6.77
C PHE A 180 13.56 -5.44 -5.61
N LEU A 181 12.27 -5.31 -5.93
CA LEU A 181 11.17 -5.46 -4.98
C LEU A 181 11.18 -6.85 -4.33
N ARG A 182 11.30 -7.91 -5.14
CA ARG A 182 11.36 -9.29 -4.65
C ARG A 182 12.52 -9.50 -3.68
N ALA A 183 13.66 -8.84 -3.91
CA ALA A 183 14.80 -8.92 -3.00
C ALA A 183 14.48 -8.34 -1.61
N TYR A 184 13.77 -7.20 -1.52
CA TYR A 184 13.28 -6.68 -0.24
C TYR A 184 12.21 -7.57 0.38
N SER A 185 11.22 -8.01 -0.41
CA SER A 185 10.15 -8.88 0.07
C SER A 185 10.69 -10.14 0.74
N LEU A 186 11.62 -10.83 0.08
CA LEU A 186 12.26 -12.01 0.65
C LEU A 186 13.09 -11.71 1.90
N LYS A 187 13.70 -10.52 1.99
CA LYS A 187 14.50 -10.10 3.13
C LYS A 187 13.63 -9.85 4.37
N PHE A 188 12.56 -9.06 4.23
CA PHE A 188 11.68 -8.75 5.35
C PHE A 188 10.81 -9.95 5.73
N GLY A 189 10.44 -10.79 4.77
CA GLY A 189 9.63 -11.97 5.02
C GLY A 189 8.34 -11.60 5.77
N ARG A 190 8.00 -12.36 6.81
CA ARG A 190 6.82 -12.14 7.64
C ARG A 190 6.87 -10.88 8.52
N LEU A 191 7.98 -10.14 8.51
CA LEU A 191 8.06 -8.83 9.18
C LEU A 191 7.47 -7.70 8.32
N CYS A 192 7.09 -7.97 7.07
CA CYS A 192 6.40 -7.02 6.21
C CYS A 192 4.94 -7.47 6.04
N ASP A 193 4.02 -6.75 6.66
CA ASP A 193 2.58 -6.99 6.60
C ASP A 193 1.91 -6.28 5.43
N GLY A 194 2.59 -5.34 4.77
CA GLY A 194 2.04 -4.71 3.57
C GLY A 194 3.02 -3.89 2.75
N TRP A 195 2.55 -3.47 1.58
CA TRP A 195 3.25 -2.60 0.64
C TRP A 195 2.35 -1.47 0.19
N TRP A 196 2.90 -0.26 0.21
CA TRP A 196 2.26 0.91 -0.36
C TRP A 196 3.13 1.41 -1.52
N PHE A 197 2.66 1.22 -2.75
CA PHE A 197 3.41 1.57 -3.95
C PHE A 197 2.96 2.91 -4.51
N ASP A 198 3.87 3.89 -4.55
CA ASP A 198 3.59 5.17 -5.19
C ASP A 198 3.71 5.10 -6.72
N GLY A 199 3.31 6.13 -7.47
CA GLY A 199 3.79 6.27 -8.86
C GLY A 199 3.07 5.45 -9.92
N CYS A 200 1.91 4.87 -9.61
CA CYS A 200 1.11 4.07 -10.55
C CYS A 200 0.18 4.94 -11.42
N TYR A 201 0.63 6.14 -11.81
CA TYR A 201 -0.18 7.10 -12.55
C TYR A 201 -0.44 6.70 -14.01
N GLU A 202 -1.55 7.17 -14.57
CA GLU A 202 -1.92 6.99 -15.98
C GLU A 202 -1.30 8.05 -16.92
N TRP A 203 -0.31 8.82 -16.46
CA TRP A 203 0.33 9.85 -17.26
C TRP A 203 1.32 9.25 -18.27
N ASP A 204 1.57 9.95 -19.37
CA ASP A 204 2.41 9.47 -20.49
C ASP A 204 3.81 9.00 -20.06
N VAL A 205 4.38 9.58 -19.00
CA VAL A 205 5.71 9.20 -18.48
C VAL A 205 5.69 7.93 -17.60
N PHE A 206 4.52 7.50 -17.12
CA PHE A 206 4.36 6.42 -16.14
C PHE A 206 3.71 5.15 -16.68
N HIS A 207 3.24 5.15 -17.94
CA HIS A 207 2.77 3.99 -18.70
C HIS A 207 2.13 2.87 -17.84
N ASN A 208 1.13 3.21 -17.02
CA ASN A 208 0.44 2.25 -16.14
C ASN A 208 -0.07 1.01 -16.91
N SER A 209 -0.40 1.15 -18.19
CA SER A 209 -0.78 0.04 -19.08
C SER A 209 0.27 -1.08 -19.24
N LEU A 210 1.52 -0.84 -18.84
CA LEU A 210 2.61 -1.82 -18.85
C LEU A 210 2.75 -2.59 -17.52
N TYR A 211 1.93 -2.26 -16.52
CA TYR A 211 1.96 -2.95 -15.24
C TYR A 211 1.29 -4.32 -15.35
N GLU A 212 2.13 -5.34 -15.21
CA GLU A 212 1.71 -6.72 -14.99
C GLU A 212 1.37 -6.89 -13.50
N TRP A 213 0.15 -6.49 -13.11
CA TRP A 213 -0.29 -6.45 -11.70
C TRP A 213 -0.10 -7.78 -10.95
N PRO A 214 -0.46 -8.95 -11.51
CA PRO A 214 -0.23 -10.22 -10.82
C PRO A 214 1.24 -10.46 -10.47
N GLU A 215 2.16 -10.09 -11.36
CA GLU A 215 3.60 -10.25 -11.21
C GLU A 215 4.17 -9.27 -10.18
N TRP A 216 3.67 -8.04 -10.13
CA TRP A 216 3.99 -7.07 -9.07
C TRP A 216 3.56 -7.59 -7.71
N ILE A 217 2.32 -8.04 -7.59
CA ILE A 217 1.79 -8.63 -6.37
C ILE A 217 2.60 -9.86 -5.96
N ALA A 218 2.95 -10.74 -6.91
CA ALA A 218 3.77 -11.92 -6.65
C ALA A 218 5.20 -11.56 -6.18
N ALA A 219 5.77 -10.47 -6.68
CA ALA A 219 7.06 -9.96 -6.21
C ALA A 219 6.97 -9.37 -4.80
N ALA A 220 5.95 -8.55 -4.54
CA ALA A 220 5.68 -7.94 -3.23
C ALA A 220 5.42 -8.99 -2.14
N LYS A 221 4.70 -10.07 -2.48
CA LYS A 221 4.32 -11.14 -1.55
C LYS A 221 5.29 -12.32 -1.51
N ALA A 222 6.46 -12.20 -2.14
CA ALA A 222 7.44 -13.28 -2.25
C ALA A 222 7.97 -13.80 -0.90
N GLY A 223 8.19 -12.91 0.07
CA GLY A 223 8.60 -13.26 1.43
C GLY A 223 7.46 -13.42 2.42
N ASN A 224 6.30 -12.80 2.15
CA ASN A 224 5.08 -12.95 2.95
C ASN A 224 3.83 -13.01 2.04
N PRO A 225 3.27 -14.21 1.82
CA PRO A 225 2.03 -14.39 1.07
C PRO A 225 0.81 -13.66 1.66
N ASP A 226 0.87 -13.32 2.95
CA ASP A 226 -0.20 -12.66 3.69
C ASP A 226 -0.09 -11.12 3.65
N ALA A 227 1.01 -10.57 3.15
CA ALA A 227 1.20 -9.13 3.06
C ALA A 227 0.12 -8.46 2.18
N LEU A 228 -0.37 -7.30 2.60
CA LEU A 228 -1.30 -6.48 1.82
C LEU A 228 -0.56 -5.66 0.77
N VAL A 229 -1.21 -5.29 -0.33
CA VAL A 229 -0.63 -4.45 -1.38
C VAL A 229 -1.62 -3.34 -1.75
N ALA A 230 -1.11 -2.12 -1.87
CA ALA A 230 -1.81 -0.97 -2.43
C ALA A 230 -0.97 -0.33 -3.54
N PHE A 231 -1.64 0.17 -4.58
CA PHE A 231 -1.05 0.93 -5.67
C PHE A 231 -1.66 2.33 -5.71
N ASN A 232 -0.81 3.36 -5.71
CA ASN A 232 -1.25 4.74 -5.71
C ASN A 232 -1.10 5.37 -7.10
N ASP A 233 -2.18 5.91 -7.62
CA ASP A 233 -2.21 6.70 -8.85
C ASP A 233 -2.57 8.18 -8.59
N GLY A 234 -2.37 8.65 -7.36
CA GLY A 234 -2.79 9.97 -6.87
C GLY A 234 -4.14 9.96 -6.18
N SER A 235 -4.89 8.85 -6.21
CA SER A 235 -6.05 8.60 -5.35
C SER A 235 -6.98 9.83 -5.22
N PHE A 236 -7.26 10.25 -3.98
CA PHE A 236 -8.19 11.34 -3.71
C PHE A 236 -7.65 12.71 -4.10
N CYS A 237 -6.31 12.90 -4.13
CA CYS A 237 -5.66 14.14 -4.60
C CYS A 237 -6.09 14.52 -6.02
N ILE A 238 -6.42 13.53 -6.86
CA ILE A 238 -6.87 13.77 -8.25
C ILE A 238 -8.29 13.29 -8.50
N ASN A 239 -9.14 13.28 -7.46
CA ASN A 239 -10.55 12.90 -7.54
C ASN A 239 -10.78 11.47 -8.07
N LYS A 240 -9.87 10.54 -7.73
CA LYS A 240 -10.02 9.11 -8.00
C LYS A 240 -10.37 8.38 -6.71
N VAL A 241 -11.60 7.89 -6.66
CA VAL A 241 -12.12 7.13 -5.50
C VAL A 241 -11.99 5.61 -5.70
N LYS A 242 -11.77 5.17 -6.95
CA LYS A 242 -11.68 3.74 -7.26
C LYS A 242 -10.24 3.23 -7.13
N PRO A 243 -10.06 1.97 -6.73
CA PRO A 243 -8.75 1.33 -6.75
C PRO A 243 -8.15 1.33 -8.16
N VAL A 244 -6.82 1.31 -8.22
CA VAL A 244 -6.06 1.19 -9.48
C VAL A 244 -6.36 -0.16 -10.14
N THR A 245 -6.51 -1.20 -9.33
CA THR A 245 -6.85 -2.54 -9.78
C THR A 245 -7.60 -3.30 -8.67
N PRO A 246 -8.65 -4.09 -8.98
CA PRO A 246 -9.34 -4.90 -7.97
C PRO A 246 -8.46 -6.04 -7.40
N LEU A 247 -7.22 -6.18 -7.89
CA LEU A 247 -6.24 -7.14 -7.37
C LEU A 247 -5.48 -6.64 -6.13
N GLU A 248 -5.50 -5.33 -5.87
CA GLU A 248 -4.89 -4.78 -4.66
C GLU A 248 -5.74 -5.11 -3.43
N ASP A 249 -5.12 -5.23 -2.25
CA ASP A 249 -5.84 -5.65 -1.04
C ASP A 249 -6.50 -4.47 -0.31
N TYR A 250 -5.90 -3.28 -0.41
CA TYR A 250 -6.42 -2.03 0.15
C TYR A 250 -6.09 -0.84 -0.75
N HIS A 251 -6.94 0.19 -0.69
CA HIS A 251 -6.81 1.39 -1.51
C HIS A 251 -5.66 2.27 -0.99
N ALA A 252 -4.79 2.78 -1.87
CA ALA A 252 -3.66 3.62 -1.46
C ALA A 252 -4.11 4.87 -0.69
N GLY A 253 -5.14 5.55 -1.21
CA GLY A 253 -5.93 6.52 -0.44
C GLY A 253 -5.23 7.83 -0.15
N GLU A 254 -4.26 8.23 -0.98
CA GLU A 254 -3.57 9.51 -0.82
C GLU A 254 -4.57 10.67 -0.77
N VAL A 255 -4.51 11.45 0.31
CA VAL A 255 -5.34 12.64 0.57
C VAL A 255 -4.46 13.87 0.48
N HIS A 256 -4.92 14.88 -0.25
CA HIS A 256 -4.26 16.18 -0.27
C HIS A 256 -4.48 16.93 1.05
N LEU A 257 -5.74 17.13 1.45
CA LEU A 257 -6.12 17.72 2.73
C LEU A 257 -7.54 17.33 3.14
N LEU A 258 -7.87 17.57 4.41
CA LEU A 258 -9.24 17.53 4.92
C LEU A 258 -9.85 18.93 5.00
N VAL A 259 -11.15 19.03 4.73
CA VAL A 259 -11.96 20.23 4.97
C VAL A 259 -13.15 19.86 5.83
N GLY A 260 -13.14 20.29 7.10
CA GLY A 260 -14.24 20.03 8.02
C GLY A 260 -14.44 18.54 8.29
N GLY A 261 -13.33 17.81 8.42
CA GLY A 261 -13.32 16.37 8.71
C GLY A 261 -13.73 15.49 7.53
N LYS A 262 -13.59 15.99 6.30
CA LYS A 262 -13.89 15.25 5.05
C LYS A 262 -12.75 15.42 4.07
N ILE A 263 -12.53 14.41 3.24
CA ILE A 263 -11.51 14.43 2.18
C ILE A 263 -11.95 15.41 1.09
N GLN A 264 -11.08 16.34 0.71
CA GLN A 264 -11.27 17.13 -0.50
C GLN A 264 -10.79 16.31 -1.72
N LEU A 265 -11.69 16.03 -2.65
CA LEU A 265 -11.39 15.24 -3.86
C LEU A 265 -10.82 16.12 -4.98
N GLY A 266 -9.51 16.35 -4.97
CA GLY A 266 -8.87 17.29 -5.87
C GLY A 266 -8.17 18.44 -5.14
N HIS A 267 -7.41 19.22 -5.89
CA HIS A 267 -6.73 20.42 -5.38
C HIS A 267 -7.58 21.69 -5.47
N ASP A 268 -8.64 21.69 -6.29
CA ASP A 268 -9.50 22.87 -6.45
C ASP A 268 -10.29 23.14 -5.16
N ALA A 269 -10.37 24.40 -4.72
CA ALA A 269 -11.07 24.78 -3.49
C ALA A 269 -12.59 24.45 -3.50
N ASN A 270 -13.17 24.22 -4.68
CA ASN A 270 -14.58 23.81 -4.85
C ASN A 270 -14.73 22.30 -5.12
N SER A 271 -13.65 21.53 -4.95
CA SER A 271 -13.66 20.09 -5.12
C SER A 271 -14.68 19.42 -4.18
N PRO A 272 -15.32 18.32 -4.61
CA PRO A 272 -16.27 17.60 -3.77
C PRO A 272 -15.64 17.15 -2.45
N LEU A 273 -16.42 17.17 -1.38
CA LEU A 273 -16.04 16.60 -0.10
C LEU A 273 -16.54 15.16 0.02
N TYR A 274 -15.68 14.27 0.52
CA TYR A 274 -15.90 12.84 0.49
C TYR A 274 -15.65 12.18 1.85
N LEU A 275 -16.49 11.18 2.15
CA LEU A 275 -16.34 10.19 3.20
C LEU A 275 -16.77 8.83 2.65
N PRO A 276 -16.18 7.73 3.10
CA PRO A 276 -16.63 6.39 2.72
C PRO A 276 -18.02 6.09 3.27
N ASP A 277 -18.79 5.30 2.52
CA ASP A 277 -20.09 4.75 2.93
C ASP A 277 -20.05 3.23 3.19
N ALA A 278 -18.94 2.57 2.84
CA ALA A 278 -18.73 1.15 3.02
C ALA A 278 -17.25 0.80 3.25
N ARG A 279 -17.01 -0.39 3.83
CA ARG A 279 -15.68 -0.96 4.06
C ARG A 279 -14.90 -1.19 2.77
N PHE A 280 -15.60 -1.57 1.71
CA PHE A 280 -14.98 -2.03 0.46
C PHE A 280 -15.40 -1.16 -0.71
N ILE A 281 -14.46 -0.84 -1.59
CA ILE A 281 -14.71 -0.27 -2.92
C ILE A 281 -14.28 -1.32 -3.93
N ASP A 282 -15.20 -1.82 -4.74
CA ASP A 282 -14.92 -2.85 -5.76
C ASP A 282 -14.16 -4.09 -5.20
N GLY A 283 -14.45 -4.46 -3.94
CA GLY A 283 -13.82 -5.60 -3.24
C GLY A 283 -12.49 -5.28 -2.55
N VAL A 284 -11.98 -4.06 -2.69
CA VAL A 284 -10.73 -3.58 -2.08
C VAL A 284 -11.02 -2.87 -0.76
N GLN A 285 -10.23 -3.11 0.28
CA GLN A 285 -10.38 -2.43 1.58
C GLN A 285 -10.24 -0.91 1.41
N TRP A 286 -11.25 -0.14 1.81
CA TRP A 286 -11.18 1.31 1.83
C TRP A 286 -10.12 1.76 2.84
N HIS A 287 -9.24 2.65 2.39
CA HIS A 287 -8.20 3.25 3.21
C HIS A 287 -7.92 4.69 2.76
N ALA A 288 -7.54 5.55 3.71
CA ALA A 288 -7.05 6.90 3.46
C ALA A 288 -5.70 7.14 4.15
N LEU A 289 -4.79 7.80 3.44
CA LEU A 289 -3.50 8.28 3.90
C LEU A 289 -3.56 9.81 3.98
N VAL A 290 -3.62 10.36 5.20
CA VAL A 290 -3.85 11.78 5.46
C VAL A 290 -2.57 12.44 5.97
N PRO A 291 -2.09 13.54 5.37
CA PRO A 291 -0.98 14.31 5.91
C PRO A 291 -1.47 15.10 7.14
N VAL A 292 -0.75 15.02 8.26
CA VAL A 292 -0.98 15.77 9.50
C VAL A 292 0.34 16.42 9.92
N ASP A 293 0.31 17.71 10.22
CA ASP A 293 1.50 18.56 10.42
C ASP A 293 2.54 18.39 9.30
N SER A 294 2.05 18.06 8.10
CA SER A 294 2.84 17.73 6.93
C SER A 294 2.07 18.00 5.64
N THR A 295 2.71 17.74 4.50
CA THR A 295 2.16 17.84 3.14
C THR A 295 2.93 16.85 2.25
N PHE A 296 2.27 16.31 1.23
CA PHE A 296 2.91 15.44 0.22
C PHE A 296 3.52 16.23 -0.95
N GLU A 297 3.05 17.46 -1.20
CA GLU A 297 3.44 18.28 -2.35
C GLU A 297 4.36 19.47 -2.00
N GLY A 298 4.75 19.58 -0.72
CA GLY A 298 5.46 20.74 -0.20
C GLY A 298 4.52 21.91 0.12
N GLY A 299 5.10 23.05 0.51
CA GLY A 299 4.35 24.20 1.00
C GLY A 299 4.11 24.17 2.51
N GLU A 300 3.13 24.96 2.96
CA GLU A 300 2.77 25.03 4.38
C GLU A 300 2.12 23.72 4.83
N PRO A 301 2.53 23.15 5.98
CA PRO A 301 1.93 21.94 6.51
C PRO A 301 0.43 22.08 6.81
N HIS A 302 -0.31 20.98 6.67
CA HIS A 302 -1.71 20.93 7.07
C HIS A 302 -1.83 20.61 8.56
N HIS A 303 -2.48 21.51 9.30
CA HIS A 303 -2.75 21.36 10.72
C HIS A 303 -4.25 21.15 10.94
N TYR A 304 -4.59 20.22 11.83
CA TYR A 304 -5.98 19.89 12.15
C TYR A 304 -6.22 19.89 13.65
N ALA A 305 -7.42 20.28 14.04
CA ALA A 305 -7.87 20.12 15.42
C ALA A 305 -8.15 18.65 15.75
N ASP A 306 -8.02 18.29 17.03
CA ASP A 306 -8.31 16.94 17.52
C ASP A 306 -9.74 16.50 17.16
N GLU A 307 -10.71 17.39 17.30
CA GLU A 307 -12.12 17.10 16.99
C GLU A 307 -12.33 16.78 15.51
N GLU A 308 -11.58 17.45 14.62
CA GLU A 308 -11.67 17.24 13.18
C GLU A 308 -11.10 15.88 12.79
N LEU A 309 -9.88 15.55 13.24
CA LEU A 309 -9.27 14.25 12.97
C LEU A 309 -10.05 13.12 13.62
N LEU A 310 -10.48 13.28 14.88
CA LEU A 310 -11.26 12.25 15.57
C LEU A 310 -12.62 12.02 14.90
N GLY A 311 -13.28 13.08 14.44
CA GLY A 311 -14.51 12.99 13.67
C GLY A 311 -14.33 12.21 12.37
N PHE A 312 -13.27 12.53 11.62
CA PHE A 312 -12.91 11.83 10.39
C PHE A 312 -12.59 10.35 10.64
N LEU A 313 -11.74 10.04 11.62
CA LEU A 313 -11.39 8.67 12.02
C LEU A 313 -12.62 7.86 12.40
N LYS A 314 -13.50 8.41 13.24
CA LYS A 314 -14.75 7.74 13.64
C LYS A 314 -15.69 7.50 12.46
N ALA A 315 -15.82 8.47 11.56
CA ALA A 315 -16.64 8.31 10.36
C ALA A 315 -16.13 7.16 9.48
N CYS A 316 -14.83 7.12 9.21
CA CYS A 316 -14.22 6.05 8.42
C CYS A 316 -14.35 4.68 9.10
N LYS A 317 -14.05 4.59 10.40
CA LYS A 317 -14.17 3.34 11.17
C LYS A 317 -15.62 2.83 11.25
N SER A 318 -16.62 3.72 11.28
CA SER A 318 -18.03 3.34 11.39
C SER A 318 -18.51 2.47 10.22
N VAL A 319 -17.84 2.58 9.07
CA VAL A 319 -18.10 1.77 7.89
C VAL A 319 -17.04 0.69 7.66
N GLY A 320 -16.09 0.52 8.59
CA GLY A 320 -14.98 -0.44 8.48
C GLY A 320 -13.81 0.03 7.60
N GLY A 321 -13.73 1.32 7.28
CA GLY A 321 -12.58 1.92 6.60
C GLY A 321 -11.36 2.07 7.52
N ALA A 322 -10.17 2.12 6.93
CA ALA A 322 -8.91 2.29 7.64
C ALA A 322 -8.27 3.65 7.35
N VAL A 323 -7.47 4.17 8.29
CA VAL A 323 -6.79 5.46 8.12
C VAL A 323 -5.35 5.37 8.58
N THR A 324 -4.45 5.91 7.78
CA THR A 324 -3.05 6.16 8.14
C THR A 324 -2.81 7.67 8.18
N LEU A 325 -2.15 8.16 9.23
CA LEU A 325 -1.81 9.57 9.41
C LEU A 325 -0.31 9.76 9.15
N ASN A 326 0.05 10.53 8.12
CA ASN A 326 1.44 10.86 7.82
C ASN A 326 1.91 12.04 8.68
N LEU A 327 3.01 11.85 9.38
CA LEU A 327 3.61 12.85 10.27
C LEU A 327 4.98 13.31 9.78
N PRO A 328 5.42 14.51 10.17
CA PRO A 328 6.81 14.92 9.98
C PRO A 328 7.76 14.06 10.82
N VAL A 329 8.98 13.85 10.32
CA VAL A 329 10.06 13.17 11.03
C VAL A 329 11.39 13.87 10.75
N SER A 330 12.23 14.04 11.77
CA SER A 330 13.57 14.59 11.59
C SER A 330 14.55 13.55 11.02
N MET A 331 15.72 13.99 10.55
CA MET A 331 16.78 13.08 10.10
C MET A 331 17.30 12.14 11.20
N GLY A 332 17.11 12.50 12.47
CA GLY A 332 17.43 11.64 13.62
C GLY A 332 16.32 10.65 14.01
N GLY A 333 15.21 10.62 13.28
CA GLY A 333 14.08 9.72 13.58
C GLY A 333 13.14 10.23 14.67
N VAL A 334 13.16 11.52 14.98
CA VAL A 334 12.28 12.12 16.00
C VAL A 334 11.06 12.74 15.32
N ILE A 335 9.86 12.33 15.73
CA ILE A 335 8.59 12.99 15.40
C ILE A 335 8.40 14.16 16.37
N PRO A 336 7.92 15.35 15.92
CA PRO A 336 7.62 16.46 16.83
C PRO A 336 6.68 16.06 17.97
N GLU A 337 7.00 16.50 19.18
CA GLU A 337 6.27 16.11 20.41
C GLU A 337 4.79 16.51 20.33
N GLU A 338 4.48 17.67 19.74
CA GLU A 338 3.09 18.12 19.58
C GLU A 338 2.25 17.17 18.72
N SER A 339 2.84 16.64 17.63
CA SER A 339 2.19 15.66 16.76
C SER A 339 2.02 14.33 17.48
N VAL A 340 3.04 13.86 18.21
CA VAL A 340 2.96 12.62 19.03
C VAL A 340 1.85 12.74 20.09
N GLU A 341 1.80 13.88 20.78
CA GLU A 341 0.83 14.16 21.83
C GLU A 341 -0.60 14.24 21.26
N GLN A 342 -0.78 14.83 20.07
CA GLN A 342 -2.06 14.75 19.35
C GLN A 342 -2.45 13.31 19.03
N MET A 343 -1.55 12.52 18.44
CA MET A 343 -1.86 11.13 18.12
C MET A 343 -2.17 10.29 19.37
N ARG A 344 -1.50 10.55 20.49
CA ARG A 344 -1.81 9.92 21.79
C ARG A 344 -3.23 10.23 22.24
N ARG A 345 -3.69 11.47 22.14
CA ARG A 345 -5.08 11.85 22.47
C ARG A 345 -6.09 11.17 21.54
N LEU A 346 -5.79 11.10 20.23
CA LEU A 346 -6.61 10.38 19.26
C LEU A 346 -6.69 8.89 19.58
N GLY A 347 -5.56 8.23 19.84
CA GLY A 347 -5.50 6.81 20.20
C GLY A 347 -6.26 6.50 21.49
N GLN A 348 -6.14 7.33 22.51
CA GLN A 348 -6.92 7.19 23.75
C GLN A 348 -8.43 7.32 23.54
N ALA A 349 -8.85 8.13 22.56
CA ALA A 349 -10.26 8.33 22.24
C ALA A 349 -10.87 7.24 21.33
N LEU A 350 -10.04 6.34 20.78
CA LEU A 350 -10.42 5.25 19.87
C LEU A 350 -10.35 3.85 20.52
N GLN A 351 -9.71 3.73 21.68
CA GLN A 351 -9.78 2.58 22.58
C GLN A 351 -11.10 2.58 23.36
#